data_AF-A0A5E8B064-F1
#
_entry.id   AF-A0A5E8B064-F1
#
_cell.length_a   1.000
_cell.length_b   1.000
_cell.length_c   1.000
_cell.angle_alpha   90.00
_cell.angle_beta   90.00
_cell.angle_gamma   90.00
#
_symmetry.space_group_name_H-M   'P 1'
#
loop_
_entity.id
_entity.type
_entity.pdbx_description
1 polymer ?
#
loop_
_entity_poly.entity_id
_entity_poly.type
_entity_poly.pdbx_seq_one_letter_code
_entity_poly.pdbx_strand_id
1 'polypeptide(L)'
;MAAATFLFLAIEFLRVTTIPPLGPQVHRALLRYLDPRDTCGPIIVSHTYLLIGISIPMYLCNSPAGIICLGLGDAAASVFGRIYGKHRWSLPRGNKKSVEGTLCFVVAAVTGLCLYKYAVLKTLYPSVYYGPAYVLDSYNPFVKAGSLTFSKMVLVSTLTALLEAFSSLNDNVIVPLYMTALVQLC
;
A
#
# COMPACT_ATOMS: atom_id res chain seq x y z
N MET A 1 -4.08 -12.41 4.32
CA MET A 1 -2.71 -11.84 4.35
C MET A 1 -1.69 -12.81 4.93
N ALA A 2 -1.90 -13.36 6.14
CA ALA A 2 -1.03 -14.40 6.73
C ALA A 2 -0.64 -15.54 5.78
N ALA A 3 -1.64 -16.13 5.10
CA ALA A 3 -1.38 -17.24 4.19
C ALA A 3 -0.54 -16.81 2.97
N ALA A 4 -0.75 -15.60 2.45
CA ALA A 4 0.01 -15.08 1.33
C ALA A 4 1.46 -14.75 1.72
N THR A 5 1.67 -14.12 2.88
CA THR A 5 3.01 -13.88 3.43
C THR A 5 3.73 -15.18 3.74
N PHE A 6 3.03 -16.15 4.33
CA PHE A 6 3.61 -17.47 4.65
C PHE A 6 3.97 -18.24 3.38
N LEU A 7 3.06 -18.29 2.40
CA LEU A 7 3.31 -18.96 1.12
C LEU A 7 4.48 -18.31 0.38
N PHE A 8 4.55 -16.98 0.36
CA PHE A 8 5.67 -16.27 -0.25
C PHE A 8 6.99 -16.59 0.44
N LEU A 9 7.04 -16.54 1.78
CA LEU A 9 8.23 -16.92 2.55
C LEU A 9 8.63 -18.39 2.35
N ALA A 10 7.66 -19.29 2.23
CA ALA A 10 7.90 -20.70 1.94
C ALA A 10 8.49 -20.90 0.53
N ILE A 11 7.93 -20.23 -0.48
CA ILE A 11 8.46 -20.24 -1.86
C ILE A 11 9.88 -19.67 -1.89
N GLU A 12 10.11 -18.60 -1.15
CA GLU A 12 11.43 -17.96 -1.04
C GLU A 12 12.44 -18.87 -0.35
N PHE A 13 12.03 -19.59 0.70
CA PHE A 13 12.83 -20.60 1.36
C PHE A 13 13.19 -21.76 0.41
N LEU A 14 12.23 -22.28 -0.37
CA LEU A 14 12.46 -23.31 -1.38
C LEU A 14 13.44 -22.84 -2.48
N ARG A 15 13.34 -21.57 -2.88
CA ARG A 15 14.25 -20.94 -3.85
C ARG A 15 15.67 -20.86 -3.29
N VAL A 16 15.84 -20.34 -2.07
CA VAL A 16 17.14 -20.13 -1.43
C VAL A 16 17.83 -21.46 -1.12
N THR A 17 17.08 -22.48 -0.69
CA THR A 17 17.62 -23.81 -0.39
C THR A 17 17.88 -24.65 -1.65
N THR A 18 17.50 -24.17 -2.84
CA THR A 18 17.72 -24.84 -4.14
C THR A 18 17.23 -26.29 -4.20
N ILE A 19 16.15 -26.62 -3.48
CA ILE A 19 15.63 -28.00 -3.39
C ILE A 19 15.21 -28.49 -4.79
N PRO A 20 15.82 -29.55 -5.34
CA PRO A 20 15.40 -30.14 -6.61
C PRO A 20 14.01 -30.80 -6.45
N PRO A 21 13.09 -30.71 -7.43
CA PRO A 21 13.19 -30.05 -8.73
C PRO A 21 12.69 -28.58 -8.76
N LEU A 22 12.07 -28.11 -7.67
CA LEU A 22 11.29 -26.87 -7.65
C LEU A 22 12.16 -25.61 -7.55
N GLY A 23 13.26 -25.64 -6.81
CA GLY A 23 14.14 -24.47 -6.58
C GLY A 23 14.60 -23.79 -7.87
N PRO A 24 15.21 -24.52 -8.84
CA PRO A 24 15.67 -23.93 -10.10
C PRO A 24 14.54 -23.37 -10.98
N GLN A 25 13.36 -24.02 -10.98
CA GLN A 25 12.20 -23.57 -11.74
C GLN A 25 11.63 -22.27 -11.18
N VAL A 26 11.48 -22.20 -9.85
CA VAL A 26 11.02 -21.02 -9.12
C VAL A 26 11.99 -19.86 -9.30
N HIS A 27 13.31 -20.11 -9.18
CA HIS A 27 14.33 -19.09 -9.41
C HIS A 27 14.21 -18.47 -10.81
N ARG A 28 14.07 -19.30 -11.86
CA ARG A 28 13.90 -18.84 -13.25
C ARG A 28 12.59 -18.09 -13.47
N ALA A 29 11.51 -18.52 -12.81
CA ALA A 29 10.21 -17.86 -12.89
C ALA A 29 10.18 -16.49 -12.17
N LEU A 30 10.98 -16.31 -11.12
CA LEU A 30 11.08 -15.06 -10.36
C LEU A 30 12.11 -14.08 -10.93
N LEU A 31 13.16 -14.56 -11.60
CA LEU A 31 14.19 -13.71 -12.24
C LEU A 31 13.63 -12.59 -13.13
N ARG A 32 12.53 -12.85 -13.84
CA ARG A 32 11.86 -11.86 -14.70
C ARG A 32 11.20 -10.70 -13.95
N TYR A 33 11.04 -10.81 -12.64
CA TYR A 33 10.39 -9.82 -11.77
C TYR A 33 11.34 -9.24 -10.71
N LEU A 34 12.63 -9.58 -10.75
CA LEU A 34 13.60 -8.98 -9.83
C LEU A 34 13.90 -7.54 -10.26
N ASP A 35 13.85 -6.63 -9.29
CA ASP A 35 14.40 -5.28 -9.46
C ASP A 35 15.94 -5.36 -9.43
N PRO A 36 16.67 -4.48 -10.12
CA PRO A 36 18.11 -4.34 -9.93
C PRO A 36 18.55 -4.30 -8.46
N ARG A 37 17.73 -3.72 -7.58
CA ARG A 37 17.99 -3.67 -6.12
C ARG A 37 17.95 -5.05 -5.45
N ASP A 38 17.19 -6.00 -6.01
CA ASP A 38 17.06 -7.37 -5.49
C ASP A 38 18.24 -8.27 -5.86
N THR A 39 19.09 -7.86 -6.80
CA THR A 39 20.25 -8.65 -7.24
C THR A 39 21.43 -8.58 -6.28
N CYS A 40 21.43 -7.62 -5.34
CA CYS A 40 22.52 -7.41 -4.40
C CYS A 40 22.51 -8.38 -3.20
N GLY A 41 21.43 -9.15 -3.00
CA GLY A 41 21.26 -10.01 -1.83
C GLY A 41 20.65 -11.37 -2.14
N PRO A 42 20.73 -12.33 -1.18
CA PRO A 42 20.20 -13.68 -1.37
C PRO A 42 18.67 -13.74 -1.36
N ILE A 43 17.98 -12.70 -0.88
CA ILE A 43 16.51 -12.64 -0.71
C ILE A 43 15.92 -11.56 -1.63
N ILE A 44 14.76 -11.85 -2.22
CA ILE A 44 13.97 -10.90 -3.01
C ILE A 44 13.28 -9.93 -2.05
N VAL A 45 13.85 -8.74 -1.93
CA VAL A 45 13.42 -7.73 -0.94
C VAL A 45 12.18 -6.98 -1.41
N SER A 46 12.04 -6.68 -2.71
CA SER A 46 10.92 -5.89 -3.23
C SER A 46 9.54 -6.48 -2.92
N HIS A 47 9.36 -7.78 -3.17
CA HIS A 47 8.09 -8.48 -2.92
C HIS A 47 7.80 -8.63 -1.42
N THR A 48 8.86 -8.84 -0.63
CA THR A 48 8.77 -8.89 0.83
C THR A 48 8.30 -7.55 1.39
N TYR A 49 8.87 -6.45 0.93
CA TYR A 49 8.47 -5.10 1.35
C TYR A 49 7.04 -4.75 0.93
N LEU A 50 6.62 -5.12 -0.28
CA LEU A 50 5.23 -4.94 -0.72
C LEU A 50 4.26 -5.69 0.22
N LEU A 51 4.53 -6.97 0.49
CA LEU A 51 3.67 -7.78 1.35
C LEU A 51 3.62 -7.24 2.79
N ILE A 52 4.77 -6.82 3.32
CA ILE A 52 4.86 -6.18 4.63
C ILE A 52 4.07 -4.86 4.65
N GLY A 53 4.24 -4.02 3.63
CA GLY A 53 3.54 -2.74 3.49
C GLY A 53 2.03 -2.85 3.43
N ILE A 54 1.51 -3.92 2.79
CA ILE A 54 0.06 -4.18 2.79
C ILE A 54 -0.39 -4.81 4.12
N SER A 55 0.43 -5.71 4.70
CA SER A 55 0.04 -6.50 5.86
C SER A 55 0.10 -5.74 7.19
N ILE A 56 1.13 -4.92 7.43
CA ILE A 56 1.30 -4.21 8.71
C ILE A 56 0.10 -3.29 9.03
N PRO A 57 -0.36 -2.41 8.12
CA PRO A 57 -1.56 -1.60 8.35
C PRO A 57 -2.78 -2.40 8.77
N MET A 58 -2.96 -3.57 8.15
CA MET A 58 -4.07 -4.47 8.44
C MET A 58 -3.89 -5.13 9.81
N TYR A 59 -2.70 -5.60 10.15
CA TYR A 59 -2.45 -6.27 11.43
C TYR A 59 -2.47 -5.35 12.64
N LEU A 60 -1.83 -4.19 12.55
CA LEU A 60 -1.71 -3.28 13.69
C LEU A 60 -2.94 -2.41 13.88
N CYS A 61 -3.54 -1.99 12.77
CA CYS A 61 -4.58 -0.96 12.79
C CYS A 61 -5.87 -1.36 12.07
N ASN A 62 -5.98 -2.61 11.57
CA ASN A 62 -7.08 -3.01 10.68
C ASN A 62 -7.38 -1.98 9.57
N SER A 63 -6.34 -1.29 9.11
CA SER A 63 -6.47 -0.18 8.18
C SER A 63 -6.39 -0.69 6.75
N PRO A 64 -7.30 -0.28 5.85
CA PRO A 64 -7.21 -0.63 4.43
C PRO A 64 -6.10 0.15 3.71
N ALA A 65 -5.41 1.07 4.38
CA ALA A 65 -4.41 1.96 3.81
C ALA A 65 -3.31 1.23 3.03
N GLY A 66 -2.85 0.06 3.51
CA GLY A 66 -1.87 -0.75 2.77
C GLY A 66 -2.35 -1.18 1.39
N ILE A 67 -3.59 -1.68 1.32
CA ILE A 67 -4.22 -2.13 0.06
C ILE A 67 -4.53 -0.93 -0.83
N ILE A 68 -5.02 0.16 -0.26
CA ILE A 68 -5.42 1.36 -1.01
C ILE A 68 -4.17 2.09 -1.56
N CYS A 69 -3.13 2.31 -0.77
CA CYS A 69 -1.90 2.94 -1.23
C CYS A 69 -1.19 2.11 -2.30
N LEU A 70 -0.82 0.88 -1.97
CA LEU A 70 0.05 0.08 -2.83
C LEU A 70 -0.72 -0.58 -3.98
N GLY A 71 -1.95 -1.03 -3.70
CA GLY A 71 -2.77 -1.73 -4.68
C GLY A 71 -3.51 -0.80 -5.64
N LEU A 72 -4.10 0.28 -5.15
CA LEU A 72 -4.86 1.24 -5.98
C LEU A 72 -4.03 2.47 -6.36
N GLY A 73 -3.46 3.14 -5.37
CA GLY A 73 -2.74 4.41 -5.53
C GLY A 73 -1.51 4.27 -6.42
N ASP A 74 -0.54 3.46 -6.00
CA ASP A 74 0.76 3.29 -6.68
C ASP A 74 0.60 2.65 -8.06
N ALA A 75 -0.35 1.72 -8.20
CA ALA A 75 -0.73 1.16 -9.49
C ALA A 75 -1.28 2.24 -10.44
N ALA A 76 -2.23 3.07 -9.98
CA ALA A 76 -2.79 4.15 -10.77
C ALA A 76 -1.72 5.20 -11.11
N ALA A 77 -0.91 5.61 -10.14
CA ALA A 77 0.19 6.56 -10.33
C ALA A 77 1.19 6.05 -11.36
N SER A 78 1.53 4.76 -11.32
CA SER A 78 2.48 4.14 -12.24
C SER A 78 1.92 3.98 -13.66
N VAL A 79 0.65 3.59 -13.81
CA VAL A 79 0.02 3.45 -15.13
C VAL A 79 -0.20 4.82 -15.77
N PHE A 80 -0.93 5.70 -15.08
CA PHE A 80 -1.30 7.00 -15.63
C PHE A 80 -0.12 7.98 -15.64
N GLY A 81 0.80 7.89 -14.68
CA GLY A 81 2.03 8.69 -14.67
C GLY A 81 3.03 8.31 -15.75
N ARG A 82 2.99 7.08 -16.29
CA ARG A 82 3.76 6.71 -17.49
C ARG A 82 3.10 7.18 -18.78
N ILE A 83 1.77 7.09 -18.88
CA ILE A 83 1.02 7.44 -20.10
C ILE A 83 0.89 8.96 -20.26
N TYR A 84 0.53 9.66 -19.18
CA TYR A 84 0.16 11.08 -19.21
C TYR A 84 1.17 11.99 -18.47
N GLY A 85 2.20 11.42 -17.84
CA GLY A 85 3.14 12.20 -17.02
C GLY A 85 4.02 13.14 -17.84
N LYS A 86 3.63 14.41 -17.91
CA LYS A 86 4.38 15.48 -18.59
C LYS A 86 5.14 16.32 -17.58
N HIS A 87 4.49 16.70 -16.48
CA HIS A 87 5.08 17.56 -15.47
C HIS A 87 5.72 16.70 -14.38
N ARG A 88 7.03 16.84 -14.18
CA ARG A 88 7.78 16.11 -13.15
C ARG A 88 7.95 16.98 -11.93
N TRP A 89 7.92 16.37 -10.75
CA TRP A 89 8.22 17.10 -9.51
C TRP A 89 9.69 17.53 -9.46
N SER A 90 9.93 18.78 -9.07
CA SER A 90 11.26 19.41 -9.01
C SER A 90 12.03 19.05 -7.72
N LEU A 91 12.21 17.75 -7.47
CA LEU A 91 12.96 17.20 -6.32
C LEU A 91 14.39 16.75 -6.68
N PRO A 92 15.26 16.49 -5.68
CA PRO A 92 16.68 16.22 -5.90
C PRO A 92 16.91 15.04 -6.85
N ARG A 93 17.76 15.31 -7.86
CA ARG A 93 18.39 14.42 -8.85
C ARG A 93 17.72 13.06 -9.11
N GLY A 94 17.05 12.97 -10.26
CA GLY A 94 16.66 11.68 -10.88
C GLY A 94 15.24 11.20 -10.57
N ASN A 95 14.42 12.03 -9.90
CA ASN A 95 13.05 11.65 -9.59
C ASN A 95 12.20 11.58 -10.88
N LYS A 96 11.62 10.39 -11.14
CA LYS A 96 10.74 10.13 -12.28
C LYS A 96 9.25 10.32 -11.93
N LYS A 97 8.90 10.71 -10.71
CA LYS A 97 7.49 10.89 -10.30
C LYS A 97 6.88 12.12 -11.00
N SER A 98 5.69 11.97 -11.57
CA SER A 98 4.96 13.02 -12.27
C SER A 98 3.84 13.60 -11.40
N VAL A 99 3.52 14.87 -11.61
CA VAL A 99 2.39 15.56 -10.98
C VAL A 99 1.08 14.86 -11.36
N GLU A 100 0.95 14.44 -12.62
CA GLU A 100 -0.23 13.69 -13.09
C GLU A 100 -0.35 12.33 -12.40
N GLY A 101 0.77 11.62 -12.18
CA GLY A 101 0.79 10.36 -11.45
C GLY A 101 0.36 10.56 -9.99
N THR A 102 0.87 11.60 -9.32
CA THR A 102 0.45 11.97 -7.96
C THR A 102 -1.03 12.32 -7.88
N LEU A 103 -1.57 13.04 -8.88
CA LEU A 103 -3.01 13.32 -8.94
C LEU A 103 -3.83 12.03 -9.09
N CYS A 104 -3.41 11.11 -9.97
CA CYS A 104 -4.05 9.82 -10.14
C CYS A 104 -3.99 8.97 -8.85
N PHE A 105 -2.88 9.01 -8.11
CA PHE A 105 -2.79 8.39 -6.77
C PHE A 105 -3.89 8.92 -5.86
N VAL A 106 -4.02 10.24 -5.74
CA VAL A 106 -5.00 10.87 -4.84
C VAL A 106 -6.43 10.46 -5.23
N VAL A 107 -6.77 10.51 -6.51
CA VAL A 107 -8.10 10.13 -6.99
C VAL A 107 -8.38 8.66 -6.69
N ALA A 108 -7.43 7.76 -6.96
CA ALA A 108 -7.57 6.33 -6.70
C ALA A 108 -7.69 6.05 -5.19
N ALA A 109 -6.90 6.71 -4.36
CA ALA A 109 -6.90 6.54 -2.91
C ALA A 109 -8.21 7.03 -2.27
N VAL A 110 -8.69 8.22 -2.66
CA VAL A 110 -9.99 8.74 -2.18
C VAL A 110 -11.12 7.82 -2.61
N THR A 111 -11.11 7.36 -3.86
CA THR A 111 -12.11 6.42 -4.37
C THR A 111 -12.08 5.10 -3.59
N GLY A 112 -10.88 4.56 -3.33
CA GLY A 112 -10.68 3.35 -2.53
C GLY A 112 -11.20 3.49 -1.10
N LEU A 113 -10.91 4.61 -0.43
CA LEU A 113 -11.40 4.89 0.93
C LEU A 113 -12.93 5.03 0.97
N CYS A 114 -13.51 5.71 -0.03
CA CYS A 114 -14.96 5.84 -0.16
C CYS A 114 -15.61 4.46 -0.36
N LEU A 115 -15.09 3.66 -1.29
CA LEU A 115 -15.58 2.30 -1.55
C LEU A 115 -15.45 1.42 -0.31
N TYR A 116 -14.33 1.48 0.41
CA TYR A 116 -14.17 0.75 1.66
C TYR A 116 -15.25 1.17 2.69
N LYS A 117 -15.46 2.47 2.88
CA LYS A 117 -16.48 2.97 3.81
C LYS A 117 -17.90 2.56 3.41
N TYR A 118 -18.27 2.73 2.15
CA TYR A 118 -19.64 2.50 1.70
C TYR A 118 -19.96 1.04 1.35
N ALA A 119 -19.01 0.26 0.83
CA ALA A 119 -19.24 -1.12 0.41
C ALA A 119 -18.83 -2.13 1.49
N VAL A 120 -17.71 -1.90 2.19
CA VAL A 120 -17.20 -2.84 3.20
C VAL A 120 -17.78 -2.54 4.57
N LEU A 121 -17.58 -1.33 5.09
CA LEU A 121 -18.03 -1.01 6.45
C LEU A 121 -19.56 -1.03 6.56
N LYS A 122 -20.28 -0.44 5.60
CA LYS A 122 -21.75 -0.45 5.60
C LYS A 122 -22.34 -1.87 5.58
N THR A 123 -21.74 -2.77 4.81
CA THR A 123 -22.30 -4.10 4.55
C THR A 123 -21.86 -5.12 5.59
N LEU A 124 -20.56 -5.17 5.90
CA LEU A 124 -19.98 -6.20 6.77
C LEU A 124 -19.94 -5.77 8.24
N TYR A 125 -19.93 -4.46 8.51
CA TYR A 125 -19.81 -3.90 9.85
C TYR A 125 -20.81 -2.76 10.10
N PRO A 126 -22.12 -3.00 9.91
CA PRO A 126 -23.15 -1.95 10.00
C PRO A 126 -23.19 -1.27 11.38
N SER A 127 -22.84 -1.99 12.44
CA SER A 127 -22.68 -1.43 13.79
C SER A 127 -21.56 -0.39 13.90
N VAL A 128 -20.50 -0.52 13.10
CA VAL A 128 -19.41 0.47 13.00
C VAL A 128 -19.79 1.64 12.09
N TYR A 129 -20.58 1.37 11.05
CA TYR A 129 -21.00 2.39 10.08
C TYR A 129 -22.10 3.33 10.59
N TYR A 130 -23.13 2.79 11.26
CA TYR A 130 -24.26 3.56 11.81
C TYR A 130 -24.14 3.82 13.31
N GLY A 131 -23.20 3.14 13.99
CA GLY A 131 -23.01 3.28 15.42
C GLY A 131 -22.53 4.67 15.80
N PRO A 132 -22.89 5.15 16.99
CA PRO A 132 -22.27 6.35 17.52
C PRO A 132 -20.78 6.11 17.78
N ALA A 133 -19.93 7.12 17.50
CA ALA A 133 -18.48 7.05 17.63
C ALA A 133 -17.94 6.64 19.02
N TYR A 134 -18.82 6.51 20.02
CA TYR A 134 -18.53 6.25 21.43
C TYR A 134 -18.81 4.82 21.90
N VAL A 135 -19.49 3.96 21.13
CA VAL A 135 -19.94 2.63 21.62
C VAL A 135 -18.96 1.49 21.28
N LEU A 136 -17.95 1.75 20.44
CA LEU A 136 -16.88 0.79 20.15
C LEU A 136 -15.55 1.50 20.37
N ASP A 137 -15.01 1.33 21.57
CA ASP A 137 -13.62 1.54 21.99
C ASP A 137 -12.80 2.49 21.09
N SER A 138 -12.51 3.71 21.56
CA SER A 138 -11.66 4.69 20.85
C SER A 138 -10.25 4.17 20.50
N TYR A 139 -9.86 3.02 21.05
CA TYR A 139 -8.64 2.28 20.73
C TYR A 139 -8.82 1.26 19.60
N ASN A 140 -10.04 0.98 19.13
CA ASN A 140 -10.29 0.06 18.03
C ASN A 140 -10.02 0.77 16.70
N PRO A 141 -8.91 0.44 16.03
CA PRO A 141 -8.45 1.18 14.86
C PRO A 141 -9.37 0.97 13.64
N PHE A 142 -10.27 -0.02 13.72
CA PHE A 142 -11.38 -0.31 12.81
C PHE A 142 -12.47 0.79 12.80
N VAL A 143 -12.79 1.37 13.97
CA VAL A 143 -13.86 2.36 14.14
C VAL A 143 -13.41 3.74 13.65
N LYS A 144 -12.14 4.05 13.86
CA LYS A 144 -11.55 5.33 13.44
C LYS A 144 -11.50 5.49 11.91
N ALA A 145 -11.13 4.42 11.20
CA ALA A 145 -11.17 4.39 9.74
C ALA A 145 -12.59 4.61 9.17
N GLY A 146 -13.62 4.12 9.85
CA GLY A 146 -15.02 4.35 9.46
C GLY A 146 -15.54 5.77 9.68
N SER A 147 -14.96 6.48 10.65
CA SER A 147 -15.33 7.86 11.00
C SER A 147 -14.74 8.91 10.05
N LEU A 148 -13.87 8.53 9.09
CA LEU A 148 -13.31 9.50 8.13
C LEU A 148 -14.42 10.19 7.34
N THR A 149 -14.45 11.52 7.42
CA THR A 149 -15.25 12.38 6.54
C THR A 149 -14.59 12.46 5.17
N PHE A 150 -15.35 12.80 4.13
CA PHE A 150 -14.81 12.98 2.78
C PHE A 150 -13.64 13.98 2.75
N SER A 151 -13.74 15.09 3.49
CA SER A 151 -12.67 16.08 3.63
C SER A 151 -11.37 15.48 4.20
N LYS A 152 -11.47 14.63 5.22
CA LYS A 152 -10.33 13.91 5.80
C LYS A 152 -9.76 12.91 4.81
N MET A 153 -10.58 12.19 4.05
CA MET A 153 -10.10 11.24 3.03
C MET A 153 -9.26 11.94 1.96
N VAL A 154 -9.71 13.11 1.49
CA VAL A 154 -8.96 13.94 0.55
C VAL A 154 -7.64 14.38 1.19
N LEU A 155 -7.66 14.93 2.40
CA LEU A 155 -6.46 15.38 3.11
C LEU A 155 -5.43 14.26 3.31
N VAL A 156 -5.86 13.10 3.78
CA VAL A 156 -4.97 11.95 4.03
C VAL A 156 -4.35 11.46 2.71
N SER A 157 -5.16 11.36 1.66
CA SER A 157 -4.70 10.89 0.34
C SER A 157 -3.73 11.88 -0.30
N THR A 158 -3.98 13.19 -0.20
CA THR A 158 -3.08 14.22 -0.74
C THR A 158 -1.76 14.26 0.00
N LEU A 159 -1.77 14.26 1.34
CA LEU A 159 -0.55 14.24 2.14
C LEU A 159 0.29 12.99 1.87
N THR A 160 -0.36 11.84 1.71
CA THR A 160 0.32 10.57 1.40
C THR A 160 0.93 10.59 0.00
N ALA A 161 0.20 11.09 -1.00
CA ALA A 161 0.70 11.21 -2.37
C ALA A 161 1.86 12.21 -2.48
N LEU A 162 1.82 13.28 -1.69
CA LEU A 162 2.95 14.22 -1.57
C LEU A 162 4.14 13.56 -0.88
N LEU A 163 3.94 12.79 0.19
CA LEU A 163 5.06 12.04 0.80
C LEU A 163 5.71 11.12 -0.23
N GLU A 164 4.93 10.38 -1.02
CA GLU A 164 5.45 9.53 -2.09
C GLU A 164 6.20 10.33 -3.18
N ALA A 165 5.67 11.48 -3.58
CA ALA A 165 6.28 12.33 -4.60
C ALA A 165 7.61 12.94 -4.14
N PHE A 166 7.71 13.29 -2.85
CA PHE A 166 8.84 14.02 -2.27
C PHE A 166 9.85 13.14 -1.51
N SER A 167 9.53 11.87 -1.25
CA SER A 167 10.39 10.95 -0.50
C SER A 167 11.24 10.08 -1.43
N SER A 168 12.50 9.87 -1.04
CA SER A 168 13.39 8.86 -1.63
C SER A 168 13.42 7.54 -0.84
N LEU A 169 12.64 7.46 0.25
CA LEU A 169 12.52 6.26 1.07
C LEU A 169 11.77 5.16 0.32
N ASN A 170 11.83 3.92 0.84
CA ASN A 170 11.11 2.79 0.27
C ASN A 170 9.59 3.03 0.34
N ASP A 171 8.99 3.30 -0.81
CA ASP A 171 7.58 3.61 -0.99
C ASP A 171 6.68 2.43 -0.59
N ASN A 172 7.14 1.20 -0.81
CA ASN A 172 6.42 -0.02 -0.41
C ASN A 172 6.23 -0.16 1.11
N VAL A 173 7.01 0.54 1.94
CA VAL A 173 6.89 0.46 3.41
C VAL A 173 6.40 1.77 4.00
N ILE A 174 7.00 2.90 3.61
CA ILE A 174 6.75 4.17 4.26
C ILE A 174 5.38 4.76 3.89
N VAL A 175 4.99 4.71 2.63
CA VAL A 175 3.72 5.29 2.15
C VAL A 175 2.50 4.67 2.83
N PRO A 176 2.33 3.33 2.90
CA PRO A 176 1.17 2.73 3.54
C PRO A 176 1.16 2.93 5.07
N LEU A 177 2.33 2.93 5.73
CA LEU A 177 2.43 3.22 7.16
C LEU A 177 2.06 4.67 7.46
N TYR A 178 2.52 5.61 6.63
CA TYR A 178 2.20 7.01 6.78
C TYR A 178 0.71 7.27 6.57
N MET A 179 0.10 6.72 5.52
CA MET A 179 -1.34 6.84 5.32
C MET A 179 -2.12 6.24 6.50
N THR A 180 -1.67 5.10 7.04
CA THR A 180 -2.27 4.49 8.23
C THR A 180 -2.22 5.43 9.42
N ALA A 181 -1.05 6.03 9.69
CA ALA A 181 -0.89 6.99 10.78
C ALA A 181 -1.83 8.20 10.60
N LEU A 182 -1.93 8.74 9.38
CA LEU A 182 -2.84 9.85 9.07
C LEU A 182 -4.31 9.48 9.26
N VAL A 183 -4.74 8.29 8.82
CA VAL A 183 -6.10 7.75 9.08
C VAL A 183 -6.38 7.64 10.58
N GLN A 184 -5.38 7.29 11.39
CA GLN A 184 -5.54 7.20 12.84
C GLN A 184 -5.49 8.55 13.55
N LEU A 185 -4.90 9.58 12.96
CA LEU A 185 -4.79 10.92 13.55
C LEU A 185 -5.97 11.83 13.18
N CYS A 186 -6.56 11.65 12.00
CA CYS A 186 -7.65 12.49 11.48
C CYS A 186 -9.01 12.02 11.99
#